data_AF-A0AAD6KPA7-F1
#
_entry.id   AF-A0AAD6KPA7-F1
#
_cell.length_a   1.000
_cell.length_b   1.000
_cell.length_c   1.000
_cell.angle_alpha   90.00
_cell.angle_beta   90.00
_cell.angle_gamma   90.00
#
_symmetry.space_group_name_H-M   'P 1'
#
loop_
_entity.id
_entity.type
_entity.pdbx_description
1 polymer ?
#
loop_
_entity_poly.entity_id
_entity_poly.type
_entity_poly.pdbx_seq_one_letter_code
_entity_poly.pdbx_strand_id
1 'polypeptide(L)'
;MLGTLLSFIGNWLFSDRPSSYGIFGPNSASGTQRLPRLVGKSLAKELIFTGRKIDGREAMSLGLVNYSVPAGEAHSKELEIAREIIQKGPIAIRMAKKAINEGLEIDLPSALELEEECYEQLLNTKDRLEGLAAFAEKRKPRYRGE
;
A
#
# COMPACT_ATOMS: atom_id res chain seq x y z
N MET A 1 1.95 12.28 -21.23
CA MET A 1 1.31 11.18 -20.47
C MET A 1 2.09 10.99 -19.18
N LEU A 2 1.62 11.61 -18.08
CA LEU A 2 2.25 11.49 -16.76
C LEU A 2 2.22 10.02 -16.30
N GLY A 3 3.32 9.52 -15.74
CA GLY A 3 3.42 8.15 -15.27
C GLY A 3 2.71 8.00 -13.93
N THR A 4 1.59 7.28 -13.90
CA THR A 4 0.85 6.95 -12.69
C THR A 4 1.60 5.86 -11.91
N LEU A 5 2.01 6.12 -10.67
CA LEU A 5 2.67 5.12 -9.82
C LEU A 5 1.65 4.28 -9.05
N LEU A 6 1.88 2.97 -9.07
CA LEU A 6 1.05 1.92 -8.48
C LEU A 6 0.72 2.13 -6.99
N SER A 7 -0.50 1.72 -6.63
CA SER A 7 -0.88 1.26 -5.29
C SER A 7 -0.12 -0.03 -4.93
N PHE A 8 1.09 0.11 -4.40
CA PHE A 8 1.88 -1.04 -3.94
C PHE A 8 1.49 -1.41 -2.49
N ILE A 9 0.45 -2.26 -2.38
CA ILE A 9 0.27 -3.37 -1.41
C ILE A 9 -0.81 -4.37 -1.91
N GLY A 10 -1.57 -4.06 -2.97
CA GLY A 10 -2.46 -5.03 -3.62
C GLY A 10 -2.49 -4.85 -5.13
N ASN A 11 -2.26 -5.94 -5.88
CA ASN A 11 -2.34 -6.06 -7.34
C ASN A 11 -3.33 -5.08 -7.99
N TRP A 12 -2.80 -4.00 -8.55
CA TRP A 12 -3.49 -3.12 -9.49
C TRP A 12 -2.49 -2.67 -10.54
N LEU A 13 -2.37 -3.47 -11.61
CA LEU A 13 -2.01 -2.93 -12.91
C LEU A 13 -3.30 -2.32 -13.46
N PHE A 14 -3.29 -1.01 -13.73
CA PHE A 14 -4.28 -0.37 -14.61
C PHE A 14 -4.09 -0.95 -16.01
N SER A 15 -4.55 -2.19 -16.22
CA SER A 15 -4.66 -2.78 -17.55
C SER A 15 -5.87 -2.15 -18.21
N ASP A 16 -5.63 -1.53 -19.36
CA ASP A 16 -6.65 -0.99 -20.24
C ASP A 16 -7.77 -2.02 -20.47
N ARG A 17 -9.02 -1.60 -20.21
CA ARG A 17 -10.33 -2.22 -20.56
C ARG A 17 -10.80 -3.39 -19.67
N PRO A 18 -11.93 -3.22 -18.95
CA PRO A 18 -13.23 -3.56 -19.55
C PRO A 18 -14.44 -2.67 -19.20
N SER A 19 -14.31 -1.61 -18.38
CA SER A 19 -15.48 -0.83 -17.91
C SER A 19 -16.21 -0.05 -19.02
N SER A 20 -15.51 0.35 -20.08
CA SER A 20 -16.11 1.10 -21.20
C SER A 20 -17.12 0.31 -22.03
N TYR A 21 -17.25 -1.00 -21.80
CA TYR A 21 -18.20 -1.87 -22.51
C TYR A 21 -19.37 -2.33 -21.65
N GLY A 22 -19.48 -1.87 -20.39
CA GLY A 22 -20.54 -2.31 -19.47
C GLY A 22 -20.46 -3.80 -19.10
N ILE A 23 -19.30 -4.45 -19.29
CA ILE A 23 -19.12 -5.88 -19.04
C ILE A 23 -18.49 -6.07 -17.65
N PHE A 24 -19.27 -6.64 -16.72
CA PHE A 24 -18.76 -7.23 -15.48
C PHE A 24 -18.09 -8.57 -15.82
N GLY A 25 -16.84 -8.53 -16.26
CA GLY A 25 -16.08 -9.74 -16.62
C GLY A 25 -15.32 -10.32 -15.41
N PRO A 26 -15.06 -11.64 -15.36
CA PRO A 26 -14.31 -12.30 -14.27
C PRO A 26 -12.86 -11.79 -14.11
N ASN A 27 -12.34 -11.03 -15.08
CA ASN A 27 -11.04 -10.34 -15.02
C ASN A 27 -11.10 -8.94 -14.41
N SER A 28 -12.28 -8.48 -13.97
CA SER A 28 -12.47 -7.25 -13.17
C SER A 28 -12.05 -7.51 -11.73
N ALA A 29 -10.84 -8.03 -11.53
CA ALA A 29 -10.39 -8.60 -10.27
C ALA A 29 -10.45 -7.56 -9.15
N SER A 30 -11.49 -7.65 -8.31
CA SER A 30 -11.65 -6.85 -7.09
C SER A 30 -11.94 -5.34 -7.25
N GLY A 31 -12.16 -4.81 -8.46
CA GLY A 31 -12.46 -3.39 -8.69
C GLY A 31 -13.63 -2.84 -7.90
N THR A 32 -14.74 -3.56 -7.91
CA THR A 32 -15.95 -3.20 -7.18
C THR A 32 -15.81 -3.33 -5.66
N GLN A 33 -14.74 -3.97 -5.17
CA GLN A 33 -14.50 -4.18 -3.75
C GLN A 33 -13.41 -3.25 -3.20
N ARG A 34 -12.27 -3.14 -3.87
CA ARG A 34 -11.14 -2.31 -3.45
C ARG A 34 -11.38 -0.82 -3.70
N LEU A 35 -11.98 -0.46 -4.84
CA LEU A 35 -12.19 0.96 -5.17
C LEU A 35 -13.06 1.69 -4.13
N PRO A 36 -14.23 1.16 -3.70
CA PRO A 36 -15.02 1.82 -2.66
C PRO A 36 -14.33 1.89 -1.29
N ARG A 37 -13.41 0.96 -0.98
CA ARG A 37 -12.61 0.98 0.26
C ARG A 37 -11.51 2.04 0.23
N LEU A 38 -10.98 2.36 -0.95
CA LEU A 38 -9.98 3.40 -1.15
C LEU A 38 -10.59 4.81 -1.21
N VAL A 39 -11.64 5.01 -2.00
CA VAL A 39 -12.13 6.35 -2.33
C VAL A 39 -13.59 6.63 -1.92
N GLY A 40 -14.20 5.68 -1.21
CA GLY A 40 -15.59 5.77 -0.79
C GLY A 40 -16.60 5.33 -1.86
N LYS A 41 -17.81 5.00 -1.40
CA LYS A 41 -18.87 4.39 -2.23
C LYS A 41 -19.36 5.30 -3.36
N SER A 42 -19.49 6.60 -3.12
CA SER A 42 -20.07 7.55 -4.09
C SER A 42 -19.16 7.73 -5.30
N LEU A 43 -17.89 8.03 -5.07
CA LEU A 43 -16.93 8.23 -6.15
C LEU A 43 -16.63 6.91 -6.89
N ALA A 44 -16.54 5.79 -6.16
CA ALA A 44 -16.36 4.50 -6.79
C ALA A 44 -17.50 4.16 -7.76
N LYS A 45 -18.76 4.46 -7.40
CA LYS A 45 -19.91 4.30 -8.31
C LYS A 45 -19.79 5.17 -9.54
N GLU A 46 -19.44 6.45 -9.39
CA GLU A 46 -19.24 7.35 -10.52
C GLU A 46 -18.18 6.80 -11.49
N LEU A 47 -17.00 6.43 -11.00
CA LEU A 47 -15.90 5.93 -11.82
C LEU A 47 -16.24 4.60 -12.50
N ILE A 48 -16.90 3.68 -11.78
CA ILE A 48 -17.29 2.37 -12.33
C ILE A 48 -18.40 2.51 -13.38
N PHE A 49 -19.41 3.34 -13.12
CA PHE A 49 -20.56 3.48 -14.02
C PHE A 49 -20.25 4.31 -15.26
N THR A 50 -19.47 5.38 -15.11
CA THR A 50 -19.10 6.24 -16.24
C THR A 50 -17.96 5.65 -17.07
N GLY A 51 -17.10 4.83 -16.46
CA GLY A 51 -15.88 4.33 -17.11
C GLY A 51 -14.93 5.46 -17.53
N ARG A 52 -15.06 6.66 -16.95
CA ARG A 52 -14.26 7.83 -17.35
C ARG A 52 -12.78 7.61 -17.04
N LYS A 53 -11.92 8.12 -17.92
CA LYS A 53 -10.47 8.12 -17.69
C LYS A 53 -10.10 9.23 -16.73
N ILE A 54 -9.19 8.93 -15.81
CA ILE A 54 -8.59 9.88 -14.89
C ILE A 54 -7.10 10.01 -15.22
N ASP A 55 -6.55 11.21 -15.05
CA ASP A 55 -5.11 11.41 -15.18
C ASP A 55 -4.38 11.13 -13.85
N GLY A 56 -3.05 11.15 -13.88
CA GLY A 56 -2.24 10.85 -12.69
C GLY A 56 -2.36 11.89 -11.57
N ARG A 57 -2.72 13.15 -11.87
CA ARG A 57 -2.87 14.19 -10.84
C ARG A 57 -4.22 14.05 -10.16
N GLU A 58 -5.26 13.82 -10.96
CA GLU A 58 -6.58 13.50 -10.47
C GLU A 58 -6.55 12.24 -9.61
N ALA A 59 -5.91 11.15 -10.09
CA ALA A 59 -5.77 9.92 -9.31
C ALA A 59 -5.12 10.14 -7.94
N MET A 60 -4.12 11.03 -7.85
CA MET A 60 -3.49 11.38 -6.58
C MET A 60 -4.42 12.18 -5.68
N SER A 61 -5.13 13.17 -6.23
CA SER A 61 -6.11 13.98 -5.46
C SER A 61 -7.27 13.14 -4.92
N LEU A 62 -7.65 12.08 -5.65
CA LEU A 62 -8.69 11.14 -5.26
C LEU A 62 -8.19 10.06 -4.28
N GLY A 63 -6.89 10.00 -3.98
CA GLY A 63 -6.31 8.98 -3.11
C GLY A 63 -6.19 7.59 -3.74
N LEU A 64 -6.27 7.48 -5.07
CA LEU A 64 -6.07 6.22 -5.79
C LEU A 64 -4.59 5.84 -5.90
N VAL A 65 -3.73 6.85 -5.88
CA VAL A 65 -2.28 6.69 -5.90
C VAL A 65 -1.65 7.61 -4.88
N ASN A 66 -0.53 7.17 -4.31
CA ASN A 66 0.21 7.94 -3.31
C ASN A 66 1.02 9.08 -3.93
N TYR A 67 1.48 8.92 -5.18
CA TYR A 67 2.35 9.87 -5.87
C TYR A 67 1.98 10.04 -7.34
N SER A 68 2.06 11.28 -7.82
CA SER A 68 1.95 11.66 -9.22
C SER A 68 3.26 12.31 -9.65
N VAL A 69 3.96 11.70 -10.61
CA VAL A 69 5.28 12.17 -11.08
C VAL A 69 5.29 12.40 -12.58
N PRO A 70 6.23 13.21 -13.10
CA PRO A 70 6.45 13.36 -14.54
C PRO A 70 6.60 12.02 -15.27
N ALA A 71 6.28 12.04 -16.56
CA ALA A 71 6.44 10.89 -17.43
C ALA A 71 7.91 10.42 -17.44
N GLY A 72 8.16 9.14 -17.20
CA GLY A 72 9.52 8.58 -17.15
C GLY A 72 10.19 8.60 -15.77
N GLU A 73 9.62 9.30 -14.78
CA GLU A 73 10.20 9.38 -13.42
C GLU A 73 9.61 8.36 -12.44
N ALA A 74 8.56 7.64 -12.85
CA ALA A 74 7.88 6.63 -12.02
C ALA A 74 8.86 5.62 -11.41
N HIS A 75 9.76 5.05 -12.22
CA HIS A 75 10.71 4.07 -11.73
C HIS A 75 11.74 4.67 -10.75
N SER A 76 12.16 5.91 -10.96
CA SER A 76 13.07 6.59 -10.02
C SER A 76 12.41 6.79 -8.66
N LYS A 77 11.16 7.24 -8.65
CA LYS A 77 10.41 7.45 -7.40
C LYS A 77 10.08 6.14 -6.69
N GLU A 78 9.80 5.07 -7.43
CA GLU A 78 9.67 3.71 -6.88
C GLU A 78 10.95 3.27 -6.14
N LEU A 79 12.11 3.41 -6.78
CA LEU A 79 13.41 3.05 -6.18
C LEU A 79 13.74 3.90 -4.94
N GLU A 80 13.38 5.18 -4.94
CA GLU A 80 13.53 6.06 -3.77
C GLU A 80 12.77 5.49 -2.57
N ILE A 81 11.48 5.18 -2.75
CA ILE A 81 10.64 4.62 -1.68
C ILE A 81 11.13 3.23 -1.24
N ALA A 82 11.50 2.37 -2.20
CA ALA A 82 12.04 1.05 -1.88
C ALA A 82 13.32 1.12 -1.03
N ARG A 83 14.21 2.09 -1.31
CA ARG A 83 15.42 2.32 -0.51
C ARG A 83 15.11 2.80 0.90
N GLU A 84 14.03 3.53 1.12
CA GLU A 84 13.59 3.93 2.46
C GLU A 84 13.04 2.73 3.25
N ILE A 85 12.27 1.86 2.59
CA ILE A 85 11.67 0.67 3.22
C ILE A 85 12.74 -0.36 3.59
N ILE A 86 13.70 -0.63 2.71
CA ILE A 86 14.78 -1.60 2.95
C ILE A 86 15.70 -1.19 4.12
N GLN A 87 15.72 0.09 4.50
CA GLN A 87 16.44 0.55 5.68
C GLN A 87 15.74 0.19 7.01
N LYS A 88 14.54 -0.39 6.97
CA LYS A 88 13.77 -0.79 8.15
C LYS A 88 13.94 -2.28 8.45
N GLY A 89 13.57 -2.69 9.67
CA GLY A 89 13.60 -4.09 10.06
C GLY A 89 12.64 -4.92 9.19
N PRO A 90 13.10 -5.93 8.44
CA PRO A 90 12.26 -6.68 7.52
C PRO A 90 11.15 -7.46 8.25
N ILE A 91 11.41 -7.95 9.47
CA ILE A 91 10.37 -8.59 10.30
C ILE A 91 9.30 -7.56 10.71
N ALA A 92 9.72 -6.37 11.13
CA ALA A 92 8.81 -5.28 11.51
C ALA A 92 7.91 -4.86 10.34
N ILE A 93 8.47 -4.68 9.13
CA ILE A 93 7.67 -4.35 7.94
C ILE A 93 6.68 -5.48 7.59
N ARG A 94 7.10 -6.74 7.72
CA ARG A 94 6.21 -7.88 7.46
C ARG A 94 5.04 -7.93 8.46
N MET A 95 5.31 -7.73 9.74
CA MET A 95 4.28 -7.71 10.78
C MET A 95 3.35 -6.50 10.63
N ALA A 96 3.88 -5.30 10.35
CA ALA A 96 3.07 -4.12 10.08
C ALA A 96 2.16 -4.32 8.87
N LYS A 97 2.67 -4.90 7.78
CA LYS A 97 1.85 -5.24 6.59
C LYS A 97 0.75 -6.23 6.93
N LYS A 98 1.03 -7.23 7.78
CA LYS A 98 0.05 -8.21 8.24
C LYS A 98 -1.07 -7.53 9.04
N ALA A 99 -0.69 -6.77 10.08
CA ALA A 99 -1.63 -6.05 10.95
C ALA A 99 -2.54 -5.12 10.14
N ILE A 100 -2.00 -4.37 9.17
CA ILE A 100 -2.82 -3.49 8.32
C ILE A 100 -3.76 -4.28 7.42
N ASN A 101 -3.25 -5.30 6.71
CA ASN A 101 -4.04 -6.01 5.71
C ASN A 101 -5.15 -6.87 6.32
N GLU A 102 -4.87 -7.53 7.43
CA GLU A 102 -5.82 -8.40 8.12
C GLU A 102 -6.70 -7.60 9.09
N GLY A 103 -6.14 -6.59 9.77
CA GLY A 103 -6.88 -5.74 10.71
C GLY A 103 -7.95 -4.88 10.05
N LEU A 104 -7.79 -4.51 8.76
CA LEU A 104 -8.82 -3.78 8.02
C LEU A 104 -10.06 -4.62 7.66
N GLU A 105 -10.00 -5.94 7.80
CA GLU A 105 -11.10 -6.85 7.44
C GLU A 105 -11.89 -7.36 8.68
N ILE A 106 -11.52 -6.93 9.88
CA ILE A 106 -12.14 -7.32 11.16
C ILE A 106 -12.60 -6.11 11.97
N ASP A 107 -13.31 -6.32 13.08
CA ASP A 107 -13.72 -5.25 13.98
C ASP A 107 -12.53 -4.66 14.76
N LEU A 108 -12.68 -3.42 15.23
CA LEU A 108 -11.59 -2.67 15.86
C LEU A 108 -11.00 -3.38 17.10
N PRO A 109 -11.79 -3.93 18.04
CA PRO A 109 -11.25 -4.74 19.14
C PRO A 109 -10.34 -5.88 18.67
N SER A 110 -10.82 -6.73 17.75
CA SER A 110 -10.00 -7.83 17.22
C SER A 110 -8.80 -7.34 16.38
N ALA A 111 -8.90 -6.19 15.71
CA ALA A 111 -7.78 -5.58 15.02
C ALA A 111 -6.67 -5.12 15.96
N LEU A 112 -7.03 -4.61 17.14
CA LEU A 112 -6.07 -4.21 18.18
C LEU A 112 -5.40 -5.43 18.82
N GLU A 113 -6.14 -6.51 19.05
CA GLU A 113 -5.58 -7.79 19.50
C GLU A 113 -4.59 -8.35 18.47
N LEU A 114 -4.94 -8.33 17.19
CA LEU A 114 -4.04 -8.74 16.10
C LEU A 114 -2.78 -7.86 16.02
N GLU A 115 -2.91 -6.56 16.25
CA GLU A 115 -1.76 -5.64 16.32
C GLU A 115 -0.82 -6.01 17.47
N GLU A 116 -1.37 -6.32 18.64
CA GLU A 116 -0.61 -6.77 19.81
C GLU A 116 0.13 -8.08 19.53
N GLU A 117 -0.55 -9.09 18.95
CA GLU A 117 0.09 -10.35 18.53
C GLU A 117 1.25 -10.10 17.55
N CYS A 118 1.04 -9.23 16.56
CA CYS A 118 2.06 -8.86 15.59
C CYS A 118 3.25 -8.15 16.25
N TYR A 119 2.99 -7.33 17.27
CA TYR A 119 4.01 -6.63 18.04
C TYR A 119 4.80 -7.57 18.95
N GLU A 120 4.16 -8.55 19.58
CA GLU A 120 4.82 -9.57 20.41
C GLU A 120 5.87 -10.36 19.62
N GLN A 121 5.59 -10.68 18.35
CA GLN A 121 6.56 -11.33 17.46
C GLN A 121 7.83 -10.50 17.26
N LEU A 122 7.77 -9.18 17.41
CA LEU A 122 8.92 -8.28 17.29
C LEU A 122 9.74 -8.19 18.57
N LEU A 123 9.14 -8.42 19.74
CA LEU A 123 9.79 -8.22 21.04
C LEU A 123 11.07 -9.04 21.21
N ASN A 124 11.06 -10.26 20.65
CA ASN A 124 12.17 -11.22 20.76
C ASN A 124 13.16 -11.16 19.58
N THR A 125 12.99 -10.23 18.63
CA THR A 125 13.88 -10.11 17.46
C THR A 125 15.17 -9.38 17.81
N LYS A 126 16.29 -9.81 17.22
CA LYS A 126 17.58 -9.11 17.32
C LYS A 126 17.52 -7.75 16.65
N ASP A 127 16.74 -7.62 15.57
CA ASP A 127 16.52 -6.35 14.88
C ASP A 127 15.90 -5.29 15.79
N ARG A 128 14.99 -5.67 16.72
CA ARG A 128 14.46 -4.72 17.70
C ARG A 128 15.55 -4.21 18.63
N LEU A 129 16.38 -5.11 19.15
CA LEU A 129 17.50 -4.74 20.04
C LEU A 129 18.51 -3.83 19.33
N GLU A 130 18.86 -4.16 18.09
CA GLU A 130 19.72 -3.33 17.24
C GLU A 130 19.10 -1.96 16.94
N GLY A 131 17.78 -1.90 16.71
CA GLY A 131 17.06 -0.65 16.53
C GLY A 131 17.13 0.25 17.77
N LEU A 132 16.95 -0.32 18.95
CA LEU A 132 17.07 0.40 20.23
C LEU A 132 18.51 0.87 20.49
N ALA A 133 19.50 0.01 20.25
CA ALA A 133 20.91 0.35 20.39
C ALA A 133 21.33 1.46 19.43
N ALA A 134 20.96 1.34 18.15
CA ALA A 134 21.26 2.35 17.14
C ALA A 134 20.59 3.70 17.45
N PHE A 135 19.38 3.69 18.01
CA PHE A 135 18.69 4.90 18.47
C PHE A 135 19.43 5.57 19.64
N ALA A 136 19.84 4.80 20.64
CA ALA A 136 20.62 5.31 21.77
C ALA A 136 21.98 5.87 21.34
N GLU A 137 22.66 5.18 20.42
CA GLU A 137 23.96 5.55 19.87
C GLU A 137 23.90 6.58 18.73
N LYS A 138 22.69 7.03 18.33
CA LYS A 138 22.44 7.97 17.21
C LYS A 138 23.13 7.56 15.89
N ARG A 139 23.22 6.25 15.64
CA ARG A 139 23.79 5.69 14.40
C ARG A 139 22.70 5.07 13.54
N LYS A 140 23.06 4.75 12.29
CA LYS A 140 22.17 3.99 11.41
C LYS A 140 22.07 2.54 11.88
N PRO A 141 20.87 1.97 12.08
CA PRO A 141 20.69 0.57 12.44
C PRO A 141 21.08 -0.36 11.29
N ARG A 142 21.53 -1.57 11.61
CA ARG A 142 21.84 -2.63 10.65
C ARG A 142 20.95 -3.85 10.88
N TYR A 143 19.76 -3.81 10.28
CA TYR A 143 18.82 -4.92 10.36
C TYR A 143 19.25 -6.12 9.51
N ARG A 144 19.04 -7.33 10.03
CA ARG A 144 19.38 -8.60 9.36
C ARG A 144 18.17 -9.52 9.15
N GLY A 145 17.03 -9.21 9.76
CA GLY A 145 15.84 -10.06 9.74
C GLY A 145 15.94 -11.24 10.69
N GLU A 146 16.51 -11.00 11.87
CA GLU A 146 16.68 -11.96 12.97
C GLU A 146 16.11 -11.42 14.28
#